data_AF-A0AA39Y2D1-F1
#
_entry.id   AF-A0AA39Y2D1-F1
#
_cell.length_a   1.000
_cell.length_b   1.000
_cell.length_c   1.000
_cell.angle_alpha   90.00
_cell.angle_beta   90.00
_cell.angle_gamma   90.00
#
_symmetry.space_group_name_H-M   'P 1'
#
loop_
_entity.id
_entity.type
_entity.pdbx_description
1 polymer ?
#
loop_
_entity_poly.entity_id
_entity_poly.type
_entity_poly.pdbx_seq_one_letter_code
_entity_poly.pdbx_strand_id
1 'polypeptide(L)'
;MQLHLPKPNPTPHLTHKMPSPLPIHTATDILLLPSRYPPRYRATHLARTHFWTSFPHGNYTRLPTPGTNLECGFHALRLSMEHQHPSLPVPELEELRGVFAAMEAENAAVGMDNVNNFSADQLGAVFGAWGEGKGIKCQMGYVADDGVPVLVNTRSVTGENTGEDVVRVWVYNDGAALRGLMGHFEGMRRPEV
;
A
#
# COMPACT_ATOMS: atom_id res chain seq x y z
N MET A 1 -64.00 11.06 -31.32
CA MET A 1 -62.73 10.31 -31.39
C MET A 1 -61.94 10.67 -30.13
N GLN A 2 -62.03 9.85 -29.08
CA GLN A 2 -61.33 10.11 -27.80
C GLN A 2 -59.92 9.52 -27.88
N LEU A 3 -58.90 10.38 -27.77
CA LEU A 3 -57.49 10.00 -27.73
C LEU A 3 -57.16 9.41 -26.35
N HIS A 4 -56.93 8.10 -26.31
CA HIS A 4 -56.42 7.40 -25.14
C HIS A 4 -54.92 7.70 -24.98
N LEU A 5 -54.55 8.52 -23.99
CA LEU A 5 -53.15 8.73 -23.62
C LEU A 5 -52.66 7.54 -22.77
N PRO A 6 -51.51 6.93 -23.09
CA PRO A 6 -50.96 5.85 -22.29
C PRO A 6 -50.48 6.35 -20.93
N LYS A 7 -50.77 5.58 -19.86
CA LYS A 7 -50.29 5.87 -18.51
C LYS A 7 -48.76 5.79 -18.47
N PRO A 8 -48.08 6.71 -17.74
CA PRO A 8 -46.63 6.65 -17.60
C PRO A 8 -46.23 5.37 -16.85
N ASN A 9 -45.23 4.67 -17.39
CA ASN A 9 -44.61 3.53 -16.72
C ASN A 9 -43.94 3.99 -15.42
N PRO A 10 -44.15 3.30 -14.29
CA PRO A 10 -43.46 3.61 -13.05
C PRO A 10 -41.95 3.44 -13.26
N THR A 11 -41.20 4.51 -12.98
CA THR A 11 -39.74 4.52 -13.02
C THR A 11 -39.22 3.51 -11.99
N PRO A 12 -38.33 2.57 -12.36
CA PRO A 12 -37.76 1.64 -11.40
C PRO A 12 -36.93 2.44 -10.39
N HIS A 13 -37.34 2.42 -9.12
CA HIS A 13 -36.52 2.91 -8.03
C HIS A 13 -35.25 2.03 -7.96
N LEU A 14 -34.14 2.57 -8.44
CA LEU A 14 -32.81 2.04 -8.18
C LEU A 14 -32.59 2.09 -6.67
N THR A 15 -32.86 0.98 -5.98
CA THR A 15 -32.41 0.78 -4.61
C THR A 15 -30.88 0.75 -4.66
N HIS A 16 -30.25 1.88 -4.35
CA HIS A 16 -28.82 1.92 -4.05
C HIS A 16 -28.58 0.97 -2.87
N LYS A 17 -28.17 -0.26 -3.16
CA LYS A 17 -27.58 -1.14 -2.14
C LYS A 17 -26.38 -0.39 -1.58
N MET A 18 -26.42 -0.07 -0.29
CA MET A 18 -25.23 0.41 0.39
C MET A 18 -24.13 -0.63 0.18
N PRO A 19 -22.91 -0.22 -0.22
CA PRO A 19 -21.81 -1.14 -0.37
C PRO A 19 -21.56 -1.86 0.96
N SER A 20 -21.41 -3.18 0.92
CA SER A 20 -21.05 -3.96 2.10
C SER A 20 -19.73 -3.44 2.69
N PRO A 21 -19.59 -3.40 4.02
CA PRO A 21 -18.32 -3.02 4.63
C PRO A 21 -17.20 -3.96 4.19
N LEU A 22 -16.01 -3.39 3.97
CA LEU A 22 -14.83 -4.15 3.58
C LEU A 22 -14.39 -5.09 4.73
N PRO A 23 -13.83 -6.28 4.42
CA PRO A 23 -13.34 -7.20 5.43
C PRO A 23 -12.18 -6.61 6.25
N ILE A 24 -12.11 -7.02 7.52
CA ILE A 24 -10.98 -6.74 8.41
C ILE A 24 -10.03 -7.93 8.36
N HIS A 25 -8.75 -7.64 8.14
CA HIS A 25 -7.64 -8.59 8.11
C HIS A 25 -6.76 -8.42 9.35
N THR A 26 -6.01 -9.46 9.71
CA THR A 26 -5.09 -9.46 10.85
C THR A 26 -3.71 -9.91 10.40
N ALA A 27 -2.67 -9.16 10.75
CA ALA A 27 -1.29 -9.54 10.49
C ALA A 27 -0.85 -10.70 11.40
N THR A 28 0.00 -11.56 10.88
CA THR A 28 0.58 -12.69 11.63
C THR A 28 1.69 -12.18 12.53
N ASP A 29 1.54 -12.35 13.84
CA ASP A 29 2.63 -12.10 14.78
C ASP A 29 3.54 -13.34 14.86
N ILE A 30 4.52 -13.41 13.95
CA ILE A 30 5.45 -14.55 13.86
C ILE A 30 6.52 -14.58 14.97
N LEU A 31 6.59 -13.55 15.83
CA LEU A 31 7.60 -13.50 16.89
C LEU A 31 7.08 -14.17 18.17
N LEU A 32 7.48 -15.43 18.38
CA LEU A 32 7.31 -16.13 19.64
C LEU A 32 8.23 -15.52 20.72
N LEU A 33 7.61 -14.87 21.71
CA LEU A 33 8.15 -14.34 22.98
C LEU A 33 9.28 -13.27 22.93
N PRO A 34 9.12 -12.10 23.61
CA PRO A 34 9.99 -10.92 23.46
C PRO A 34 11.46 -11.03 23.90
N SER A 35 11.86 -12.08 24.61
CA SER A 35 13.02 -11.94 25.52
C SER A 35 14.39 -12.23 24.92
N ARG A 36 14.52 -12.87 23.74
CA ARG A 36 15.82 -13.16 23.09
C ARG A 36 15.70 -13.34 21.58
N TYR A 37 15.95 -12.29 20.79
CA TYR A 37 16.07 -12.43 19.33
C TYR A 37 17.53 -12.35 18.89
N PRO A 38 18.04 -13.34 18.14
CA PRO A 38 19.36 -13.20 17.51
C PRO A 38 19.38 -12.03 16.50
N PRO A 39 20.53 -11.37 16.30
CA PRO A 39 20.65 -10.19 15.43
C PRO A 39 20.08 -10.36 14.02
N ARG A 40 20.06 -11.58 13.49
CA ARG A 40 19.49 -11.92 12.18
C ARG A 40 18.00 -11.60 12.02
N TYR A 41 17.24 -11.47 13.11
CA TYR A 41 15.81 -11.12 13.07
C TYR A 41 15.53 -9.65 13.38
N ARG A 42 16.58 -8.81 13.45
CA ARG A 42 16.43 -7.39 13.78
C ARG A 42 15.50 -6.67 12.81
N ALA A 43 15.63 -6.92 11.51
CA ALA A 43 14.77 -6.31 10.48
C ALA A 43 13.29 -6.70 10.67
N THR A 44 13.01 -7.98 10.92
CA THR A 44 11.66 -8.49 11.21
C THR A 44 11.08 -7.85 12.48
N HIS A 45 11.88 -7.71 13.53
CA HIS A 45 11.43 -7.06 14.76
C HIS A 45 11.10 -5.59 14.53
N LEU A 46 11.95 -4.85 13.81
CA LEU A 46 11.69 -3.45 13.48
C LEU A 46 10.41 -3.31 12.63
N ALA A 47 10.26 -4.13 11.59
CA ALA A 47 9.07 -4.13 10.76
C ALA A 47 7.80 -4.40 11.58
N ARG A 48 7.84 -5.42 12.45
CA ARG A 48 6.76 -5.71 13.40
C ARG A 48 6.46 -4.51 14.30
N THR A 49 7.47 -3.94 14.97
CA THR A 49 7.27 -2.79 15.87
C THR A 49 6.57 -1.65 15.14
N HIS A 50 7.08 -1.25 13.98
CA HIS A 50 6.51 -0.15 13.20
C HIS A 50 5.11 -0.46 12.67
N PHE A 51 4.84 -1.72 12.29
CA PHE A 51 3.52 -2.14 11.84
C PHE A 51 2.49 -2.02 12.95
N TRP A 52 2.77 -2.58 14.14
CA TRP A 52 1.83 -2.55 15.27
C TRP A 52 1.62 -1.15 15.85
N THR A 53 2.60 -0.24 15.70
CA THR A 53 2.39 1.19 15.97
C THR A 53 1.40 1.82 14.98
N SER A 54 1.46 1.41 13.71
CA SER A 54 0.60 1.93 12.65
C SER A 54 -0.80 1.33 12.70
N PHE A 55 -0.92 0.04 13.04
CA PHE A 55 -2.15 -0.74 13.14
C PHE A 55 -2.22 -1.41 14.51
N PRO A 56 -2.78 -0.71 15.52
CA PRO A 56 -2.99 -1.31 16.83
C PRO A 56 -3.76 -2.62 16.71
N HIS A 57 -3.36 -3.63 17.47
CA HIS A 57 -3.91 -5.01 17.40
C HIS A 57 -3.62 -5.76 16.09
N GLY A 58 -2.83 -5.19 15.18
CA GLY A 58 -2.46 -5.82 13.91
C GLY A 58 -3.60 -5.90 12.90
N ASN A 59 -4.71 -5.20 13.13
CA ASN A 59 -5.88 -5.24 12.27
C ASN A 59 -5.86 -4.14 11.21
N TYR A 60 -6.23 -4.47 9.98
CA TYR A 60 -6.26 -3.55 8.85
C TYR A 60 -7.35 -3.90 7.84
N THR A 61 -7.78 -2.92 7.06
CA THR A 61 -8.68 -3.11 5.92
C THR A 61 -7.90 -2.91 4.63
N ARG A 62 -8.05 -3.84 3.68
CA ARG A 62 -7.49 -3.74 2.33
C ARG A 62 -8.36 -2.83 1.46
N LEU A 63 -7.70 -1.95 0.70
CA LEU A 63 -8.32 -1.01 -0.21
C LEU A 63 -8.01 -1.47 -1.65
N PRO A 64 -9.01 -1.99 -2.38
CA PRO A 64 -8.80 -2.48 -3.74
C PRO A 64 -8.18 -1.42 -4.63
N THR A 65 -7.20 -1.81 -5.44
CA THR A 65 -6.60 -0.95 -6.45
C THR A 65 -7.03 -1.39 -7.84
N PRO A 66 -7.09 -0.47 -8.82
CA PRO A 66 -7.32 -0.86 -10.20
C PRO A 66 -6.12 -1.62 -10.77
N GLY A 67 -6.40 -2.59 -11.64
CA GLY A 67 -5.37 -3.28 -12.45
C GLY A 67 -4.90 -2.48 -13.67
N THR A 68 -5.35 -1.23 -13.83
CA THR A 68 -5.04 -0.37 -14.98
C THR A 68 -3.54 -0.17 -15.11
N ASN A 69 -3.02 -0.38 -16.33
CA ASN A 69 -1.60 -0.26 -16.68
C ASN A 69 -0.63 -1.08 -15.81
N LEU A 70 -1.14 -2.01 -14.99
CA LEU A 70 -0.34 -2.77 -14.01
C LEU A 70 0.36 -1.88 -12.97
N GLU A 71 -0.22 -0.72 -12.65
CA GLU A 71 0.34 0.25 -11.69
C GLU A 71 -0.30 0.14 -10.30
N CYS A 72 -0.85 -1.03 -9.97
CA CYS A 72 -1.53 -1.28 -8.69
C CYS A 72 -0.69 -0.86 -7.48
N GLY A 73 0.64 -0.96 -7.54
CA GLY A 73 1.56 -0.48 -6.50
C GLY A 73 1.52 1.03 -6.26
N PHE A 74 1.46 1.85 -7.32
CA PHE A 74 1.31 3.30 -7.18
C PHE A 74 -0.05 3.67 -6.62
N HIS A 75 -1.10 3.00 -7.08
CA HIS A 75 -2.44 3.18 -6.51
C HIS A 75 -2.49 2.79 -5.03
N ALA A 76 -1.83 1.70 -4.63
CA ALA A 76 -1.75 1.26 -3.25
C ALA A 76 -1.06 2.31 -2.36
N LEU A 77 0.08 2.85 -2.81
CA LEU A 77 0.78 3.93 -2.09
C LEU A 77 -0.12 5.15 -1.88
N ARG A 78 -0.82 5.60 -2.93
CA ARG A 78 -1.74 6.75 -2.86
C ARG A 78 -2.87 6.52 -1.87
N LEU A 79 -3.61 5.41 -2.04
CA LEU A 79 -4.74 5.07 -1.18
C LEU A 79 -4.30 4.89 0.28
N SER A 80 -3.17 4.20 0.51
CA SER A 80 -2.64 4.03 1.85
C SER A 80 -2.22 5.35 2.49
N MET A 81 -1.52 6.22 1.75
CA MET A 81 -1.09 7.53 2.25
C MET A 81 -2.29 8.40 2.63
N GLU A 82 -3.30 8.45 1.76
CA GLU A 82 -4.55 9.19 2.01
C GLU A 82 -5.24 8.77 3.30
N HIS A 83 -5.30 7.47 3.60
CA HIS A 83 -6.02 6.95 4.76
C HIS A 83 -5.16 6.85 6.04
N GLN A 84 -3.85 6.65 5.91
CA GLN A 84 -2.94 6.50 7.05
C GLN A 84 -2.40 7.85 7.55
N HIS A 85 -2.27 8.83 6.64
CA HIS A 85 -1.71 10.15 6.91
C HIS A 85 -2.56 11.27 6.25
N PRO A 86 -3.84 11.44 6.64
CA PRO A 86 -4.78 12.35 5.96
C PRO A 86 -4.40 13.84 6.04
N SER A 87 -3.47 14.22 6.93
CA SER A 87 -2.97 15.59 7.06
C SER A 87 -1.76 15.89 6.17
N LEU A 88 -1.23 14.89 5.45
CA LEU A 88 -0.04 15.01 4.62
C LEU A 88 -0.40 15.01 3.13
N PRO A 89 0.45 15.58 2.27
CA PRO A 89 0.24 15.51 0.83
C PRO A 89 0.25 14.04 0.37
N VAL A 90 -0.69 13.69 -0.50
CA VAL A 90 -0.74 12.39 -1.17
C VAL A 90 -0.03 12.52 -2.51
N PRO A 91 0.85 11.57 -2.90
CA PRO A 91 1.48 11.62 -4.22
C PRO A 91 0.45 11.56 -5.34
N GLU A 92 0.65 12.32 -6.41
CA GLU A 92 -0.11 12.09 -7.65
C GLU A 92 0.53 10.97 -8.49
N LEU A 93 -0.27 10.28 -9.30
CA LEU A 93 0.25 9.18 -10.15
C LEU A 93 1.36 9.68 -11.09
N GLU A 94 1.19 10.86 -11.68
CA GLU A 94 2.21 11.45 -12.56
C GLU A 94 3.49 11.80 -11.81
N GLU A 95 3.42 12.18 -10.53
CA GLU A 95 4.61 12.41 -9.71
C GLU A 95 5.37 11.09 -9.48
N LEU A 96 4.66 10.01 -9.14
CA LEU A 96 5.27 8.69 -8.92
C LEU A 96 5.88 8.14 -10.22
N ARG A 97 5.20 8.29 -11.35
CA ARG A 97 5.72 7.92 -12.68
C ARG A 97 6.97 8.73 -13.03
N GLY A 98 6.95 10.04 -12.80
CA GLY A 98 8.10 10.91 -13.05
C GLY A 98 9.32 10.53 -12.20
N VAL A 99 9.10 10.20 -10.92
CA VAL A 99 10.16 9.70 -10.03
C VAL A 99 10.69 8.36 -10.51
N PHE A 100 9.82 7.43 -10.91
CA PHE A 100 10.25 6.13 -11.46
C PHE A 100 11.06 6.30 -12.74
N ALA A 101 10.60 7.13 -13.68
CA ALA A 101 11.31 7.40 -14.93
C ALA A 101 12.75 7.90 -14.70
N ALA A 102 12.97 8.70 -13.66
CA ALA A 102 14.30 9.18 -13.30
C ALA A 102 15.25 8.09 -12.78
N MET A 103 14.72 6.95 -12.32
CA MET A 103 15.50 5.81 -11.79
C MET A 103 15.49 4.57 -12.70
N GLU A 104 14.84 4.62 -13.87
CA GLU A 104 14.72 3.49 -14.79
C GLU A 104 16.07 2.89 -15.16
N ALA A 105 17.07 3.72 -15.46
CA ALA A 105 18.40 3.25 -15.82
C ALA A 105 19.10 2.50 -14.67
N GLU A 106 18.93 2.97 -13.43
CA GLU A 106 19.51 2.32 -12.24
C GLU A 106 18.80 0.98 -11.95
N ASN A 107 17.47 0.95 -12.08
CA ASN A 107 16.68 -0.27 -11.92
C ASN A 107 17.03 -1.32 -12.99
N ALA A 108 17.15 -0.90 -14.25
CA ALA A 108 17.56 -1.78 -15.34
C ALA A 108 18.95 -2.38 -15.12
N ALA A 109 19.89 -1.60 -14.55
CA ALA A 109 21.25 -2.07 -14.26
C ALA A 109 21.31 -3.24 -13.24
N VAL A 110 20.25 -3.42 -12.43
CA VAL A 110 20.12 -4.53 -11.47
C VAL A 110 19.07 -5.57 -11.89
N GLY A 111 18.63 -5.53 -13.15
CA GLY A 111 17.68 -6.51 -13.70
C GLY A 111 16.22 -6.26 -13.34
N MET A 112 15.87 -5.03 -12.93
CA MET A 112 14.50 -4.58 -12.67
C MET A 112 14.05 -3.60 -13.76
N ASP A 113 14.04 -4.04 -15.03
CA ASP A 113 13.75 -3.23 -16.21
C ASP A 113 12.26 -3.11 -16.55
N ASN A 114 11.38 -3.61 -15.67
CA ASN A 114 9.94 -3.50 -15.83
C ASN A 114 9.47 -2.04 -15.66
N VAL A 115 8.70 -1.55 -16.63
CA VAL A 115 8.11 -0.19 -16.63
C VAL A 115 6.72 -0.13 -15.96
N ASN A 116 6.21 -1.27 -15.53
CA ASN A 116 4.99 -1.45 -14.76
C ASN A 116 5.10 -2.74 -13.92
N ASN A 117 4.04 -3.15 -13.20
CA ASN A 117 4.06 -4.34 -12.34
C ASN A 117 5.25 -4.32 -11.36
N PHE A 118 5.37 -3.21 -10.64
CA PHE A 118 6.55 -2.90 -9.83
C PHE A 118 6.74 -3.87 -8.66
N SER A 119 8.00 -4.17 -8.35
CA SER A 119 8.36 -4.89 -7.12
C SER A 119 8.18 -4.00 -5.88
N ALA A 120 8.14 -4.62 -4.70
CA ALA A 120 8.07 -3.86 -3.44
C ALA A 120 9.30 -2.95 -3.26
N ASP A 121 10.48 -3.39 -3.70
CA ASP A 121 11.71 -2.59 -3.63
C ASP A 121 11.65 -1.36 -4.55
N GLN A 122 11.17 -1.52 -5.79
CA GLN A 122 10.96 -0.40 -6.71
C GLN A 122 9.95 0.60 -6.13
N LEU A 123 8.84 0.13 -5.57
CA LEU A 123 7.83 1.00 -4.94
C LEU A 123 8.39 1.73 -3.72
N GLY A 124 9.15 1.05 -2.87
CA GLY A 124 9.81 1.67 -1.72
C GLY A 124 10.83 2.72 -2.11
N ALA A 125 11.61 2.47 -3.17
CA ALA A 125 12.56 3.44 -3.73
C ALA A 125 11.83 4.67 -4.31
N VAL A 126 10.77 4.47 -5.10
CA VAL A 126 9.95 5.56 -5.65
C VAL A 126 9.33 6.39 -4.53
N PHE A 127 8.73 5.77 -3.51
CA PHE A 127 8.11 6.49 -2.41
C PHE A 127 9.13 7.30 -1.59
N GLY A 128 10.31 6.72 -1.34
CA GLY A 128 11.42 7.40 -0.70
C GLY A 128 11.86 8.64 -1.48
N ALA A 129 12.12 8.49 -2.78
CA ALA A 129 12.58 9.58 -3.64
C ALA A 129 11.52 10.67 -3.85
N TRP A 130 10.24 10.30 -3.95
CA TRP A 130 9.13 11.27 -3.97
C TRP A 130 9.11 12.10 -2.69
N GLY A 131 9.24 11.44 -1.53
CA GLY A 131 9.31 12.12 -0.23
C GLY A 131 10.49 13.09 -0.16
N GLU A 132 11.68 12.66 -0.59
CA GLU A 132 12.88 13.50 -0.63
C GLU A 132 12.65 14.78 -1.45
N GLY A 133 12.00 14.67 -2.61
CA GLY A 133 11.62 15.82 -3.44
C GLY A 133 10.65 16.82 -2.76
N LYS A 134 9.98 16.40 -1.68
CA LYS A 134 9.09 17.23 -0.85
C LYS A 134 9.70 17.60 0.51
N GLY A 135 10.93 17.15 0.81
CA GLY A 135 11.55 17.31 2.13
C GLY A 135 10.93 16.42 3.21
N ILE A 136 10.31 15.30 2.82
CA ILE A 136 9.64 14.33 3.70
C ILE A 136 10.44 13.03 3.71
N LYS A 137 10.75 12.48 4.88
CA LYS A 137 11.35 11.15 4.96
C LYS A 137 10.27 10.09 4.82
N CYS A 138 10.19 9.47 3.65
CA CYS A 138 9.20 8.46 3.34
C CYS A 138 9.79 7.05 3.42
N GLN A 139 9.02 6.10 3.97
CA GLN A 139 9.35 4.69 4.00
C GLN A 139 8.11 3.84 3.73
N MET A 140 8.24 2.88 2.81
CA MET A 140 7.18 1.91 2.57
C MET A 140 7.39 0.67 3.44
N GLY A 141 6.31 0.18 4.04
CA GLY A 141 6.20 -1.18 4.52
C GLY A 141 5.13 -1.94 3.75
N TYR A 142 5.18 -3.27 3.78
CA TYR A 142 4.12 -4.09 3.22
C TYR A 142 3.79 -5.30 4.09
N VAL A 143 2.58 -5.82 3.95
CA VAL A 143 2.15 -7.11 4.50
C VAL A 143 1.82 -8.04 3.34
N ALA A 144 2.38 -9.25 3.35
CA ALA A 144 2.11 -10.26 2.33
C ALA A 144 0.95 -11.21 2.71
N ASP A 145 0.59 -12.14 1.81
CA ASP A 145 -0.40 -13.21 2.07
C ASP A 145 -0.13 -14.02 3.35
N ASP A 146 1.13 -14.18 3.77
CA ASP A 146 1.52 -14.85 5.01
C ASP A 146 1.26 -14.00 6.28
N GLY A 147 0.81 -12.76 6.09
CA GLY A 147 0.51 -11.80 7.14
C GLY A 147 1.75 -11.19 7.80
N VAL A 148 2.97 -11.42 7.28
CA VAL A 148 4.20 -10.94 7.89
C VAL A 148 4.53 -9.52 7.40
N PRO A 149 4.65 -8.53 8.31
CA PRO A 149 5.06 -7.19 7.91
C PRO A 149 6.55 -7.12 7.55
N VAL A 150 6.84 -6.40 6.48
CA VAL A 150 8.19 -6.12 5.98
C VAL A 150 8.35 -4.62 5.80
N LEU A 151 9.52 -4.08 6.15
CA LEU A 151 9.89 -2.71 5.83
C LEU A 151 10.90 -2.69 4.69
N VAL A 152 10.65 -1.82 3.71
CA VAL A 152 11.58 -1.56 2.63
C VAL A 152 12.49 -0.42 3.08
N ASN A 153 13.79 -0.66 3.11
CA ASN A 153 14.75 0.40 3.40
C ASN A 153 14.94 1.27 2.15
N THR A 154 15.16 2.56 2.37
CA THR A 154 15.56 3.50 1.32
C THR A 154 16.98 3.98 1.60
N ARG A 155 17.55 4.79 0.70
CA ARG A 155 18.86 5.40 0.90
C ARG A 155 18.95 6.24 2.18
N SER A 156 17.86 6.92 2.51
CA SER A 156 17.81 7.92 3.59
C SER A 156 17.09 7.43 4.85
N VAL A 157 16.35 6.32 4.76
CA VAL A 157 15.52 5.79 5.84
C VAL A 157 15.68 4.28 5.96
N THR A 158 16.00 3.82 7.17
CA THR A 158 16.07 2.41 7.53
C THR A 158 15.01 2.08 8.59
N GLY A 159 14.78 0.79 8.83
CA GLY A 159 13.95 0.34 9.96
C GLY A 159 14.42 0.84 11.33
N GLU A 160 15.69 1.23 11.49
CA GLU A 160 16.22 1.75 12.76
C GLU A 160 15.79 3.20 13.05
N ASN A 161 15.29 3.92 12.05
CA ASN A 161 14.85 5.30 12.22
C ASN A 161 13.52 5.34 12.99
N THR A 162 13.56 5.31 14.33
CA THR A 162 12.35 5.28 15.17
C THR A 162 11.69 6.64 15.39
N GLY A 163 12.21 7.72 14.79
CA GLY A 163 11.69 9.06 14.93
C GLY A 163 10.31 9.25 14.29
N GLU A 164 9.55 10.20 14.84
CA GLU A 164 8.27 10.68 14.29
C GLU A 164 8.46 11.47 12.98
N ASP A 165 9.70 11.73 12.59
CA ASP A 165 10.06 12.45 11.36
C ASP A 165 9.96 11.59 10.09
N VAL A 166 9.64 10.30 10.23
CA VAL A 166 9.48 9.36 9.11
C VAL A 166 8.00 9.04 8.87
N VAL A 167 7.53 9.38 7.67
CA VAL A 167 6.21 8.98 7.17
C VAL A 167 6.27 7.55 6.66
N ARG A 168 5.65 6.65 7.41
CA ARG A 168 5.57 5.22 7.07
C ARG A 168 4.23 4.88 6.46
N VAL A 169 4.25 4.39 5.23
CA VAL A 169 3.04 3.94 4.53
C VAL A 169 3.08 2.43 4.38
N TRP A 170 2.02 1.76 4.80
CA TRP A 170 1.86 0.32 4.67
C TRP A 170 0.95 -0.04 3.50
N VAL A 171 1.32 -1.03 2.71
CA VAL A 171 0.51 -1.58 1.61
C VAL A 171 0.35 -3.09 1.74
N TYR A 172 -0.68 -3.67 1.16
CA TYR A 172 -0.82 -5.11 1.06
C TYR A 172 -0.21 -5.60 -0.26
N ASN A 173 0.41 -6.78 -0.25
CA ASN A 173 0.91 -7.48 -1.43
C ASN A 173 0.41 -8.93 -1.41
N ASP A 174 -0.16 -9.42 -2.50
CA ASP A 174 -0.66 -10.81 -2.58
C ASP A 174 0.43 -11.89 -2.68
N GLY A 175 1.71 -11.49 -2.73
CA GLY A 175 2.86 -12.39 -2.83
C GLY A 175 2.90 -13.22 -4.12
N ALA A 176 2.04 -12.93 -5.11
CA ALA A 176 1.92 -13.75 -6.31
C ALA A 176 3.21 -13.72 -7.16
N ALA A 177 3.97 -12.62 -7.10
CA ALA A 177 5.31 -12.50 -7.69
C ALA A 177 6.29 -13.59 -7.21
N LEU A 178 6.27 -13.96 -5.93
CA LEU A 178 7.12 -15.02 -5.38
C LEU A 178 6.76 -16.42 -5.91
N ARG A 179 5.56 -16.55 -6.49
CA ARG A 179 5.05 -17.77 -7.13
C ARG A 179 5.20 -17.74 -8.65
N GLY A 180 5.92 -16.75 -9.20
CA GLY A 180 6.09 -16.57 -10.65
C GLY A 180 4.85 -16.01 -11.37
N LEU A 181 3.91 -15.43 -10.62
CA LEU A 181 2.72 -14.77 -11.15
C LEU A 181 2.87 -13.25 -11.11
N MET A 182 1.91 -12.52 -11.68
CA MET A 182 1.85 -11.07 -11.53
C MET A 182 1.40 -10.72 -10.12
N GLY A 183 2.22 -9.95 -9.39
CA GLY A 183 1.88 -9.48 -8.05
C GLY A 183 0.77 -8.42 -8.10
N HIS A 184 -0.05 -8.39 -7.05
CA HIS A 184 -1.05 -7.34 -6.85
C HIS A 184 -0.82 -6.63 -5.53
N PHE A 185 -0.91 -5.30 -5.58
CA PHE A 185 -0.82 -4.44 -4.41
C PHE A 185 -2.16 -3.77 -4.12
N GLU A 186 -2.49 -3.67 -2.85
CA GLU A 186 -3.67 -2.95 -2.38
C GLU A 186 -3.30 -1.92 -1.33
N GLY A 187 -4.11 -0.86 -1.24
CA GLY A 187 -3.98 0.10 -0.17
C GLY A 187 -4.37 -0.54 1.17
N MET A 188 -4.00 0.12 2.26
CA MET A 188 -4.34 -0.30 3.61
C MET A 188 -4.83 0.88 4.42
N ARG A 189 -5.80 0.63 5.30
CA ARG A 189 -6.23 1.60 6.32
C ARG A 189 -6.56 0.91 7.64
N ARG A 190 -6.63 1.71 8.70
CA ARG A 190 -7.16 1.23 9.98
C ARG A 190 -8.65 0.87 9.81
N PRO A 191 -9.14 -0.19 10.48
CA PRO A 191 -10.56 -0.47 10.53
C PRO A 191 -11.32 0.72 11.12
N GLU A 192 -12.57 0.92 10.68
CA GLU A 192 -13.48 1.87 11.33
C GLU A 192 -13.84 1.30 12.70
N VAL A 193 -13.72 2.13 13.74
CA VAL A 193 -14.14 1.79 15.12
C VAL A 193 -15.61 2.13 15.28
#